data_AF-A0A3M0WHA2-F1
#
_entry.id   AF-A0A3M0WHA2-F1
#
_cell.length_a   1.000
_cell.length_b   1.000
_cell.length_c   1.000
_cell.angle_alpha   90.00
_cell.angle_beta   90.00
_cell.angle_gamma   90.00
#
_symmetry.space_group_name_H-M   'P 1'
#
loop_
_entity.id
_entity.type
_entity.pdbx_description
1 polymer ?
#
loop_
_entity_poly.entity_id
_entity_poly.type
_entity_poly.pdbx_seq_one_letter_code
_entity_poly.pdbx_strand_id
1 'polypeptide(L)'
;MICLEMIGYFSKKKNSQQYPLPIFKLFYPDKGNFIGVVGKLGQRKITEKIKKLLEKSSNIPVYSANLPSIIPGVDLSDHRNFWHFGFNAVMITDTAFYRNPNYHRRTDTPNTLDFKRMSQVVNGIVNVCLNY
;
A
#
# COMPACT_ATOMS: atom_id res chain seq x y z
N MET A 1 -14.06 -1.79 -3.71
CA MET A 1 -13.71 -1.31 -2.36
C MET A 1 -12.22 -0.98 -2.31
N ILE A 2 -11.86 0.10 -1.62
CA ILE A 2 -10.45 0.47 -1.35
C ILE A 2 -10.25 0.33 0.16
N CYS A 3 -9.34 -0.55 0.56
CA CYS A 3 -8.93 -0.75 1.94
C CYS A 3 -7.67 0.07 2.20
N LEU A 4 -7.62 0.82 3.29
CA LEU A 4 -6.41 1.52 3.71
C LEU A 4 -5.74 0.70 4.80
N GLU A 5 -4.47 0.37 4.62
CA GLU A 5 -3.69 -0.41 5.59
C GLU A 5 -2.37 0.31 5.84
N MET A 6 -2.36 1.20 6.83
CA MET A 6 -1.24 2.09 7.15
C MET A 6 -0.82 2.97 5.95
N ILE A 7 -0.80 4.30 6.10
CA ILE A 7 -0.49 5.19 4.96
C ILE A 7 0.44 6.35 5.33
N GLY A 8 1.06 6.28 6.51
CA GLY A 8 1.72 7.40 7.16
C GLY A 8 3.20 7.19 7.47
N TYR A 9 3.72 5.96 7.43
CA TYR A 9 5.11 5.67 7.78
C TYR A 9 5.99 5.60 6.52
N PHE A 10 6.97 6.51 6.44
CA PHE A 10 7.88 6.62 5.30
C PHE A 10 9.34 6.65 5.75
N SER A 11 10.22 6.00 4.99
CA SER A 11 11.66 6.01 5.26
C SER A 11 12.46 6.07 3.96
N LYS A 12 13.47 6.94 3.94
CA LYS A 12 14.44 7.06 2.84
C LYS A 12 15.70 6.20 3.08
N LYS A 13 15.80 5.54 4.23
CA LYS A 13 16.96 4.71 4.59
C LYS A 13 17.03 3.51 3.66
N LYS A 14 18.24 3.15 3.20
CA LYS A 14 18.48 1.93 2.42
C LYS A 14 17.96 0.71 3.20
N ASN A 15 17.36 -0.26 2.51
CA ASN A 15 16.77 -1.48 3.10
C ASN A 15 15.68 -1.21 4.17
N SER A 16 15.03 -0.04 4.16
CA SER A 16 13.92 0.24 5.07
C SER A 16 12.61 -0.44 4.67
N GLN A 17 12.55 -0.97 3.45
CA GLN A 17 11.43 -1.78 2.99
C GLN A 17 11.81 -3.25 2.97
N GLN A 18 11.04 -4.07 3.69
CA GLN A 18 11.10 -5.54 3.58
C GLN A 18 9.93 -6.08 2.77
N TYR A 19 10.00 -7.36 2.42
CA TYR A 19 9.00 -8.05 1.62
C TYR A 19 8.84 -9.49 2.10
N PRO A 20 7.67 -10.13 1.86
CA PRO A 20 7.44 -11.51 2.28
C PRO A 20 8.43 -12.51 1.68
N LEU A 21 8.87 -12.26 0.43
CA LEU A 21 9.80 -13.12 -0.29
C LEU A 21 10.98 -12.29 -0.85
N PRO A 22 12.23 -12.79 -0.80
CA PRO A 22 13.39 -12.07 -1.31
C PRO A 22 13.30 -11.67 -2.78
N ILE A 23 12.63 -12.47 -3.61
CA ILE A 23 12.44 -12.22 -5.05
C ILE A 23 11.77 -10.86 -5.33
N PHE A 24 10.94 -10.36 -4.41
CA PHE A 24 10.28 -9.07 -4.57
C PHE A 24 11.27 -7.89 -4.57
N LYS A 25 12.46 -8.05 -3.96
CA LYS A 25 13.51 -7.02 -3.98
C LYS A 25 14.09 -6.76 -5.38
N LEU A 26 13.84 -7.64 -6.35
CA LEU A 26 14.22 -7.41 -7.75
C LEU A 26 13.25 -6.49 -8.50
N PHE A 27 12.00 -6.40 -8.03
CA PHE A 27 10.92 -5.69 -8.73
C PHE A 27 10.43 -4.44 -8.01
N TYR A 28 10.65 -4.37 -6.69
CA TYR A 28 10.14 -3.32 -5.82
C TYR A 28 11.27 -2.64 -5.03
N PRO A 29 11.12 -1.34 -4.69
CA PRO A 29 12.20 -0.54 -4.10
C PRO A 29 12.63 -1.03 -2.71
N ASP A 30 13.89 -0.81 -2.37
CA ASP A 30 14.45 -1.16 -1.05
C ASP A 30 14.23 -0.07 0.02
N LYS A 31 13.85 1.13 -0.41
CA LYS A 31 13.47 2.27 0.44
C LYS A 31 11.96 2.32 0.61
N GLY A 32 11.51 2.48 1.85
CA GLY A 32 10.10 2.59 2.22
C GLY A 32 9.51 3.98 2.00
N ASN A 33 9.73 4.60 0.83
CA ASN A 33 9.25 5.96 0.52
C ASN A 33 8.21 5.99 -0.60
N PHE A 34 7.34 4.97 -0.66
CA PHE A 34 6.31 4.76 -1.68
C PHE A 34 5.02 4.21 -1.06
N ILE A 35 3.95 4.17 -1.86
CA ILE A 35 2.68 3.52 -1.55
C ILE A 35 2.45 2.31 -2.46
N GLY A 36 1.98 1.21 -1.89
CA GLY A 36 1.59 -0.01 -2.59
C GLY A 36 0.07 -0.05 -2.84
N VAL A 37 -0.32 -0.49 -4.04
CA VAL A 37 -1.69 -0.88 -4.39
C VAL A 37 -1.71 -2.39 -4.59
N VAL A 38 -2.22 -3.12 -3.61
CA VAL A 38 -2.23 -4.58 -3.59
C VAL A 38 -3.61 -5.10 -3.99
N GLY A 39 -3.64 -5.98 -4.98
CA GLY A 39 -4.82 -6.72 -5.43
C GLY A 39 -4.58 -8.22 -5.45
N LYS A 40 -5.63 -9.01 -5.65
CA LYS A 40 -5.48 -10.45 -5.95
C LYS A 40 -5.17 -10.66 -7.44
N LEU A 41 -4.80 -11.90 -7.79
CA LEU A 41 -4.68 -12.31 -9.20
C LEU A 41 -5.97 -11.98 -9.98
N GLY A 42 -5.82 -11.60 -11.24
CA GLY A 42 -6.94 -11.17 -12.11
C GLY A 42 -7.37 -9.71 -11.95
N GLN A 43 -6.93 -8.99 -10.92
CA GLN A 43 -7.30 -7.58 -10.69
C GLN A 43 -6.33 -6.56 -11.28
N ARG A 44 -5.46 -6.96 -12.20
CA ARG A 44 -4.41 -6.08 -12.77
C ARG A 44 -4.97 -4.78 -13.36
N LYS A 45 -6.08 -4.85 -14.09
CA LYS A 45 -6.73 -3.65 -14.66
C LYS A 45 -7.17 -2.65 -13.58
N ILE A 46 -7.64 -3.14 -12.45
CA ILE A 46 -8.14 -2.34 -11.33
C ILE A 46 -6.97 -1.69 -10.59
N THR A 47 -5.95 -2.47 -10.25
CA THR A 47 -4.76 -1.96 -9.54
C THR A 47 -3.99 -0.95 -10.40
N GLU A 48 -3.83 -1.19 -11.71
CA GLU A 48 -3.19 -0.25 -12.63
C GLU A 48 -3.99 1.06 -12.77
N LYS A 49 -5.33 0.99 -12.85
CA LYS A 49 -6.17 2.19 -12.92
C LYS A 49 -6.08 3.02 -11.64
N ILE A 50 -6.19 2.38 -10.47
CA ILE A 50 -6.07 3.04 -9.16
C ILE A 50 -4.68 3.64 -8.99
N LYS A 51 -3.61 2.90 -9.34
CA LYS A 51 -2.24 3.41 -9.32
C LYS A 51 -2.12 4.71 -10.12
N LYS A 52 -2.56 4.73 -11.38
CA LYS A 52 -2.47 5.92 -12.26
C LYS A 52 -3.22 7.12 -11.67
N LEU A 53 -4.39 6.89 -11.09
CA LEU A 53 -5.19 7.94 -10.45
C LEU A 53 -4.54 8.46 -9.16
N LEU A 54 -3.93 7.60 -8.35
CA LEU A 54 -3.15 8.01 -7.18
C LEU A 54 -1.95 8.87 -7.58
N GLU A 55 -1.19 8.45 -8.60
CA GLU A 55 0.00 9.17 -9.08
C GLU A 55 -0.33 10.55 -9.65
N LYS A 56 -1.50 10.71 -10.28
CA LYS A 56 -1.91 12.01 -10.87
C LYS A 56 -2.10 13.12 -9.84
N SER A 57 -2.39 12.77 -8.59
CA SER A 57 -2.75 13.74 -7.53
C SER A 57 -1.93 13.59 -6.25
N SER A 58 -0.87 12.78 -6.29
CA SER A 58 0.08 12.65 -5.19
C SER A 58 1.51 12.68 -5.71
N ASN A 59 2.39 13.44 -5.05
CA ASN A 59 3.82 13.43 -5.35
C ASN A 59 4.55 12.25 -4.69
N ILE A 60 3.91 11.09 -4.61
CA ILE A 60 4.43 9.89 -3.97
C ILE A 60 4.56 8.78 -5.02
N PRO A 61 5.71 8.09 -5.10
CA PRO A 61 5.83 6.92 -5.95
C PRO A 61 4.78 5.85 -5.58
N VAL A 62 4.08 5.31 -6.58
CA VAL A 62 3.08 4.26 -6.38
C VAL A 62 3.48 2.99 -7.11
N TYR A 63 3.45 1.87 -6.40
CA TYR A 63 3.71 0.55 -6.96
C TYR A 63 2.47 -0.31 -6.81
N SER A 64 2.23 -1.21 -7.76
CA SER A 64 1.11 -2.15 -7.70
C SER A 64 1.60 -3.58 -7.70
N ALA A 65 0.90 -4.45 -6.97
CA ALA A 65 1.16 -5.87 -6.92
C ALA A 65 -0.16 -6.65 -6.99
N ASN A 66 -0.23 -7.64 -7.86
CA ASN A 66 -1.35 -8.58 -7.93
C ASN A 66 -0.82 -9.97 -7.61
N LEU A 67 -1.14 -10.45 -6.42
CA LEU A 67 -0.50 -11.63 -5.84
C LEU A 67 -1.54 -12.65 -5.36
N PRO A 68 -1.18 -13.94 -5.27
CA PRO A 68 -2.00 -14.93 -4.57
C PRO A 68 -2.24 -14.50 -3.11
N SER A 69 -3.46 -14.69 -2.59
CA SER A 69 -3.81 -14.33 -1.20
C SER A 69 -3.04 -15.13 -0.15
N ILE A 70 -2.48 -16.28 -0.52
CA ILE A 70 -1.63 -17.10 0.37
C ILE A 70 -0.29 -16.44 0.70
N ILE A 71 0.15 -15.43 -0.05
CA ILE A 71 1.39 -14.71 0.25
C ILE A 71 1.17 -13.81 1.49
N PRO A 72 2.00 -13.93 2.55
CA PRO A 72 1.83 -13.14 3.76
C PRO A 72 1.78 -11.63 3.50
N GLY A 73 0.78 -10.96 4.07
CA GLY A 73 0.55 -9.52 3.88
C GLY A 73 -0.32 -9.15 2.69
N VAL A 74 -0.69 -10.10 1.81
CA VAL A 74 -1.58 -9.81 0.67
C VAL A 74 -3.04 -9.74 1.11
N ASP A 75 -3.46 -10.54 2.08
CA ASP A 75 -4.86 -10.62 2.56
C ASP A 75 -5.04 -10.17 4.02
N LEU A 76 -4.07 -9.44 4.60
CA LEU A 76 -4.07 -9.10 6.03
C LEU A 76 -4.87 -7.84 6.41
N SER A 77 -5.81 -7.40 5.57
CA SER A 77 -6.68 -6.26 5.85
C SER A 77 -8.10 -6.51 5.31
N ASP A 78 -9.03 -5.59 5.51
CA ASP A 78 -10.47 -5.83 5.32
C ASP A 78 -10.88 -6.17 3.88
N HIS A 79 -10.07 -5.83 2.88
CA HIS A 79 -10.30 -6.21 1.48
C HIS A 79 -10.42 -7.74 1.29
N ARG A 80 -9.84 -8.55 2.19
CA ARG A 80 -9.95 -10.01 2.16
C ARG A 80 -11.41 -10.49 2.22
N ASN A 81 -12.24 -9.81 3.01
CA ASN A 81 -13.65 -10.16 3.18
C ASN A 81 -14.42 -9.87 1.89
N PHE A 82 -14.10 -8.75 1.22
CA PHE A 82 -14.68 -8.43 -0.09
C PHE A 82 -14.28 -9.45 -1.15
N TRP A 83 -13.01 -9.90 -1.15
CA TRP A 83 -12.57 -10.95 -2.06
C TRP A 83 -13.30 -12.27 -1.83
N HIS A 84 -13.58 -12.64 -0.57
CA HIS A 84 -14.34 -13.84 -0.21
C HIS A 84 -15.73 -13.83 -0.83
N PHE A 85 -16.41 -12.68 -0.84
CA PHE A 85 -17.73 -12.50 -1.47
C PHE A 85 -17.67 -12.18 -2.97
N GLY A 86 -16.52 -12.35 -3.63
CA GLY A 86 -16.38 -12.15 -5.07
C GLY A 86 -16.30 -10.69 -5.52
N PHE A 87 -16.25 -9.71 -4.61
CA PHE A 87 -16.15 -8.30 -4.96
C PHE A 87 -14.73 -7.89 -5.36
N ASN A 88 -14.67 -6.85 -6.19
CA ASN A 88 -13.43 -6.17 -6.49
C ASN A 88 -13.01 -5.26 -5.32
N ALA A 89 -11.84 -5.56 -4.76
CA ALA A 89 -11.25 -4.80 -3.68
C ALA A 89 -9.74 -4.73 -3.82
N VAL A 90 -9.14 -3.62 -3.39
CA VAL A 90 -7.68 -3.45 -3.33
C VAL A 90 -7.29 -2.86 -1.97
N MET A 91 -6.05 -3.11 -1.57
CA MET A 91 -5.44 -2.48 -0.39
C MET A 91 -4.45 -1.42 -0.84
N ILE A 92 -4.55 -0.21 -0.28
CA ILE A 92 -3.57 0.87 -0.39
C ILE A 92 -2.80 0.91 0.91
N THR A 93 -1.47 0.77 0.83
CA THR A 93 -0.64 0.58 2.02
C THR A 93 0.73 1.24 1.88
N ASP A 94 1.26 1.74 2.98
CA ASP A 94 2.66 2.08 3.19
C ASP A 94 3.49 0.82 3.54
N THR A 95 2.92 -0.37 3.41
CA THR A 95 3.46 -1.70 3.72
C THR A 95 3.66 -2.02 5.21
N ALA A 96 3.12 -1.20 6.12
CA ALA A 96 2.84 -1.57 7.50
C ALA A 96 4.04 -2.25 8.21
N PHE A 97 3.85 -3.45 8.77
CA PHE A 97 4.89 -4.18 9.51
C PHE A 97 6.12 -4.56 8.67
N TYR A 98 6.07 -4.51 7.33
CA TYR A 98 7.25 -4.67 6.48
C TYR A 98 8.17 -3.44 6.47
N ARG A 99 7.71 -2.32 7.03
CA ARG A 99 8.43 -1.04 7.03
C ARG A 99 8.49 -0.40 8.42
N ASN A 100 7.39 -0.38 9.15
CA ASN A 100 7.26 0.28 10.45
C ASN A 100 7.72 -0.64 11.59
N PRO A 101 8.89 -0.39 12.22
CA PRO A 101 9.37 -1.16 13.36
C PRO A 101 8.53 -0.95 14.63
N ASN A 102 7.62 0.03 14.63
CA ASN A 102 6.72 0.34 15.73
C ASN A 102 5.35 -0.35 15.61
N TYR A 103 5.06 -1.03 14.50
CA TYR A 103 3.75 -1.64 14.26
C TYR A 103 3.28 -2.50 15.45
N HIS A 104 2.06 -2.24 15.94
CA HIS A 104 1.47 -2.88 17.13
C HIS A 104 2.28 -2.72 18.43
N ARG A 105 3.06 -1.63 18.56
CA ARG A 105 3.80 -1.29 19.79
C ARG A 105 3.35 0.06 20.33
N ARG A 106 3.59 0.28 21.62
CA ARG A 106 3.32 1.59 22.28
C ARG A 106 4.13 2.75 21.68
N THR A 107 5.20 2.45 20.93
CA THR A 107 6.02 3.43 20.22
C THR A 107 5.41 3.87 18.88
N ASP A 108 4.32 3.24 18.44
CA ASP A 108 3.55 3.68 17.27
C ASP A 108 2.75 4.92 17.65
N THR A 109 3.38 6.08 17.46
CA THR A 109 2.86 7.37 17.90
C THR A 109 2.74 8.31 16.71
N PRO A 110 1.88 9.34 16.78
CA PRO A 110 1.76 10.34 15.71
C PRO A 110 3.10 10.95 15.28
N ASN A 111 4.05 11.10 16.21
CA ASN A 111 5.38 11.64 15.94
C ASN A 111 6.24 10.77 15.00
N THR A 112 5.88 9.51 14.81
CA THR A 112 6.57 8.59 13.88
C THR A 112 6.03 8.66 12.46
N LEU A 113 4.92 9.38 12.23
CA LEU A 113 4.26 9.50 10.93
C LEU A 113 4.74 10.73 10.17
N ASP A 114 4.82 10.62 8.84
CA ASP A 114 5.03 11.74 7.94
C ASP A 114 3.66 12.24 7.43
N PHE A 115 3.04 13.15 8.19
CA PHE A 115 1.74 13.72 7.84
C PHE A 115 1.72 14.46 6.49
N LYS A 116 2.86 15.03 6.08
CA LYS A 116 2.97 15.72 4.79
C LYS A 116 2.86 14.74 3.62
N ARG A 117 3.50 13.57 3.72
CA ARG A 117 3.31 12.51 2.72
C ARG A 117 1.96 11.85 2.86
N MET A 118 1.50 11.56 4.07
CA MET A 118 0.19 10.96 4.31
C MET A 118 -0.94 11.78 3.67
N SER A 119 -0.91 13.12 3.77
CA SER A 119 -1.90 13.98 3.11
C SER A 119 -1.88 13.89 1.58
N GLN A 120 -0.71 13.67 0.98
CA GLN A 120 -0.61 13.41 -0.46
C GLN A 120 -1.25 12.07 -0.83
N VAL A 121 -1.10 11.04 0.00
CA VAL A 121 -1.80 9.75 -0.21
C VAL A 121 -3.31 9.95 -0.17
N VAL A 122 -3.81 10.69 0.82
CA VAL A 122 -5.24 11.02 0.95
C VAL A 122 -5.75 11.81 -0.26
N ASN A 123 -5.02 12.82 -0.72
CA ASN A 123 -5.38 13.57 -1.94
C ASN A 123 -5.45 12.66 -3.17
N GLY A 124 -4.50 11.73 -3.30
CA GLY A 124 -4.53 10.70 -4.33
C GLY A 124 -5.79 9.82 -4.22
N ILE A 125 -6.16 9.38 -3.03
CA ILE A 125 -7.36 8.56 -2.78
C ILE A 125 -8.63 9.34 -3.14
N VAL A 126 -8.72 10.61 -2.76
CA VAL A 126 -9.83 11.49 -3.15
C VAL A 126 -9.93 11.57 -4.67
N ASN A 127 -8.81 11.74 -5.37
CA ASN A 127 -8.80 11.74 -6.83
C ASN A 127 -9.25 10.40 -7.42
N VAL A 128 -8.88 9.26 -6.82
CA VAL A 128 -9.42 7.95 -7.21
C VAL A 128 -10.93 7.94 -7.05
N CYS A 129 -11.46 8.30 -5.88
CA CYS A 129 -12.91 8.27 -5.63
C CYS A 129 -13.71 9.15 -6.59
N LEU A 130 -13.16 10.29 -7.01
CA LEU A 130 -13.84 11.23 -7.90
C LEU A 130 -13.72 10.88 -9.39
N ASN A 131 -12.74 10.07 -9.79
CA ASN A 131 -12.39 9.85 -11.21
C ASN A 131 -12.23 8.37 -11.61
N TYR A 132 -12.64 7.44 -10.74
CA TYR A 132 -12.56 6.00 -11.01
C TYR A 132 -13.71 5.49 -11.87
#